data_AF-X1R471-F1
#
_entry.id   AF-X1R471-F1
#
_cell.length_a   1.000
_cell.length_b   1.000
_cell.length_c   1.000
_cell.angle_alpha   90.00
_cell.angle_beta   90.00
_cell.angle_gamma   90.00
#
_symmetry.space_group_name_H-M   'P 1'
#
loop_
_entity.id
_entity.type
_entity.pdbx_description
1 polymer ?
#
loop_
_entity_poly.entity_id
_entity_poly.type
_entity_poly.pdbx_seq_one_letter_code
_entity_poly.pdbx_strand_id
1 'polypeptide(L)' 'MRNQPLISVIMSAHNANLDYLKEAVQSILKQTYENFEFIIVNDINS' A
#
# COMPACT_ATOMS: atom_id res chain seq x y z
N MET A 1 6.29 -20.65 18.43
CA MET A 1 6.49 -20.15 17.06
C MET A 1 5.86 -18.77 16.97
N ARG A 2 6.59 -17.73 16.55
CA ARG A 2 5.96 -16.43 16.30
C ARG A 2 5.20 -16.54 14.99
N ASN A 3 3.88 -16.65 15.08
CA ASN A 3 3.01 -16.67 13.92
C ASN A 3 2.95 -15.24 13.35
N GLN A 4 3.74 -14.95 12.31
CA GLN A 4 3.71 -13.69 11.58
C GLN A 4 2.95 -13.93 10.27
N PRO A 5 1.62 -13.77 10.23
CA PRO A 5 0.86 -13.99 9.00
C PRO A 5 1.32 -13.02 7.91
N LEU A 6 1.37 -13.46 6.66
CA LEU A 6 1.54 -12.51 5.56
C LEU A 6 0.29 -11.62 5.50
N ILE A 7 0.48 -10.30 5.56
CA ILE A 7 -0.61 -9.33 5.44
C ILE A 7 -0.55 -8.69 4.06
N SER A 8 -1.68 -8.67 3.35
CA SER A 8 -1.78 -7.99 2.06
C SER A 8 -2.44 -6.63 2.23
N VAL A 9 -1.72 -5.56 1.88
CA VAL A 9 -2.26 -4.20 1.81
C VAL A 9 -2.59 -3.90 0.36
N ILE A 10 -3.84 -3.57 0.06
CA ILE A 10 -4.31 -3.28 -1.30
C ILE A 10 -4.78 -1.84 -1.35
N MET A 11 -4.19 -1.04 -2.23
CA MET A 11 -4.57 0.36 -2.45
C MET A 11 -4.99 0.55 -3.91
N SER A 12 -6.22 1.05 -4.12
CA SER A 12 -6.66 1.52 -5.43
C SER A 12 -6.27 2.99 -5.60
N ALA A 13 -5.60 3.31 -6.70
CA ALA A 13 -5.27 4.68 -7.09
C ALA A 13 -6.00 4.98 -8.40
N HIS A 14 -7.00 5.87 -8.34
CA HIS A 14 -7.75 6.35 -9.51
C HIS A 14 -7.67 7.87 -9.55
N ASN A 15 -7.01 8.42 -10.57
CA ASN A 15 -6.73 9.87 -10.68
C ASN A 15 -6.19 10.49 -9.37
N ALA A 16 -5.45 9.71 -8.59
CA ALA A 16 -4.93 10.15 -7.30
C ALA A 16 -3.91 11.27 -7.54
N ASN A 17 -4.04 12.35 -6.76
CA ASN A 17 -3.00 13.37 -6.73
C ASN A 17 -1.67 12.71 -6.32
N LEU A 18 -0.60 13.00 -7.09
CA LEU A 18 0.70 12.39 -6.91
C LEU A 18 1.31 12.62 -5.53
N ASP A 19 1.05 13.78 -4.91
CA ASP A 19 1.57 14.11 -3.58
C ASP A 19 0.88 13.25 -2.51
N TYR A 20 -0.45 13.11 -2.57
CA TYR A 20 -1.19 12.24 -1.65
C TYR A 20 -0.84 10.76 -1.84
N LEU A 21 -0.65 10.32 -3.09
CA LEU A 21 -0.20 8.96 -3.37
C LEU A 21 1.17 8.70 -2.75
N LYS A 22 2.10 9.65 -2.87
CA LYS A 22 3.44 9.55 -2.30
C LYS A 22 3.41 9.52 -0.78
N GLU A 23 2.60 10.36 -0.14
CA GLU A 23 2.42 10.36 1.32
C GLU A 23 1.83 9.05 1.82
N ALA A 24 0.80 8.52 1.14
CA ALA A 24 0.17 7.25 1.48
C ALA A 24 1.15 6.08 1.37
N VAL A 25 1.91 6.01 0.26
CA VAL A 25 2.96 5.00 0.06
C VAL A 25 4.01 5.09 1.16
N GLN A 26 4.49 6.31 1.49
CA GLN A 26 5.47 6.49 2.55
C GLN A 26 4.93 6.11 3.93
N SER A 27 3.65 6.32 4.19
CA SER A 27 3.01 5.90 5.44
C SER A 27 3.01 4.38 5.58
N ILE A 28 2.60 3.65 4.54
CA ILE A 28 2.59 2.18 4.52
C ILE A 28 4.02 1.62 4.59
N LEU A 29 5.01 2.23 3.93
CA LEU A 29 6.39 1.75 4.03
C LEU A 29 7.04 2.01 5.40
N LYS A 30 6.51 2.91 6.22
CA LYS A 30 7.03 3.23 7.57
C LYS A 30 6.32 2.50 8.71
N GLN A 31 5.39 1.59 8.42
CA GLN A 31 4.68 0.86 9.47
C GLN A 31 5.58 -0.14 10.20
N THR A 32 5.18 -0.54 11.41
CA THR A 32 5.97 -1.42 12.29
C THR A 32 5.85 -2.91 11.96
N TYR A 33 4.90 -3.31 11.12
CA TYR A 33 4.75 -4.70 10.70
C TYR A 33 5.54 -4.97 9.42
N GLU A 34 6.40 -5.99 9.43
CA GLU A 34 7.37 -6.22 8.35
C GLU A 34 6.92 -7.30 7.36
N ASN A 35 6.07 -8.25 7.77
CA ASN A 35 5.68 -9.38 6.91
C ASN A 35 4.43 -9.07 6.08
N PHE A 36 4.53 -8.10 5.17
CA PHE A 36 3.42 -7.70 4.32
C PHE A 36 3.80 -7.57 2.86
N GLU A 37 2.81 -7.73 1.99
CA GLU A 37 2.88 -7.33 0.58
C GLU A 37 2.02 -6.08 0.39
N PHE A 38 2.46 -5.19 -0.50
CA PHE A 38 1.73 -3.97 -0.83
C PHE A 38 1.44 -3.92 -2.33
N ILE A 39 0.16 -3.99 -2.67
CA ILE A 39 -0.33 -4.03 -4.04
C ILE A 39 -1.05 -2.70 -4.32
N ILE A 40 -0.55 -1.98 -5.32
CA ILE A 40 -1.17 -0.73 -5.79
C ILE A 40 -1.85 -1.02 -7.12
N VAL A 41 -3.16 -0.92 -7.13
CA VAL A 41 -3.98 -1.06 -8.34
C VAL A 41 -4.20 0.33 -8.90
N ASN A 42 -3.44 0.66 -9.95
CA ASN A 42 -3.66 1.87 -10.72
C ASN A 42 -4.80 1.63 -11.70
N ASP A 43 -5.98 2.16 -11.38
CA ASP A 43 -7.14 2.06 -12.25
C ASP A 43 -7.25 3.33 -13.08
N ILE A 44 -6.83 3.25 -14.35
CA ILE A 44 -6.99 4.30 -15.35
C ILE A 44 -8.07 3.83 -16.32
N ASN A 45 -9.34 3.90 -15.91
CA ASN A 45 -10.43 3.77 -16.87
C ASN A 45 -10.61 5.12 -17.57
N SER A 46 -10.41 5.14 -18.89
CA SER A 46 -10.81 6.20 -19.83
C SER A 46 -11.68 5.63 -20.92
#